data_AF-A0A3M0HLJ3-F1
#
_entry.id   AF-A0A3M0HLJ3-F1
#
_cell.length_a   1.000
_cell.length_b   1.000
_cell.length_c   1.000
_cell.angle_alpha   90.00
_cell.angle_beta   90.00
_cell.angle_gamma   90.00
#
_symmetry.space_group_name_H-M   'P 1'
#
loop_
_entity.id
_entity.type
_entity.pdbx_description
1 polymer ?
#
loop_
_entity_poly.entity_id
_entity_poly.type
_entity_poly.pdbx_seq_one_letter_code
_entity_poly.pdbx_strand_id
1 'polypeptide(L)'
;MRSTPRHVDALTYVFTAVFAYGTVVHLVQLVGGGSDPYPGVPVAIAWFFVALVVLDPLAAVLIARRRRIGLVFGAAILLLDAAANAVVNYPPHDPTDGITAGRVGQAVVTALAVLLVCTTPRLWRWYR
;
A
#
# COMPACT_ATOMS: atom_id res chain seq x y z
N MET A 1 8.10 -23.96 -22.87
CA MET A 1 7.51 -22.91 -22.00
C MET A 1 8.58 -22.47 -21.02
N ARG A 2 8.92 -21.18 -20.93
CA ARG A 2 9.89 -20.71 -19.91
C ARG A 2 9.22 -20.78 -18.55
N SER A 3 9.75 -21.57 -17.62
CA SER A 3 9.33 -21.55 -16.22
C SER A 3 9.53 -20.14 -15.67
N THR A 4 8.54 -19.61 -14.95
CA THR A 4 8.73 -18.32 -14.28
C THR A 4 9.89 -18.43 -13.29
N PRO A 5 10.82 -17.47 -13.24
CA PRO A 5 11.84 -17.46 -12.22
C PRO A 5 11.25 -17.34 -10.81
N ARG A 6 11.79 -18.09 -9.85
CA ARG A 6 11.31 -18.12 -8.45
C ARG A 6 11.17 -16.74 -7.80
N HIS A 7 12.06 -15.80 -8.11
CA HIS A 7 11.99 -14.44 -7.57
C HIS A 7 10.79 -13.65 -8.08
N VAL A 8 10.30 -13.90 -9.30
CA VAL A 8 9.08 -13.28 -9.83
C VAL A 8 7.88 -13.82 -9.07
N ASP A 9 7.82 -15.13 -8.85
CA ASP A 9 6.76 -15.76 -8.07
C ASP A 9 6.76 -15.21 -6.64
N ALA A 10 7.92 -15.20 -5.99
CA ALA A 10 8.08 -14.67 -4.63
C ALA A 10 7.64 -13.20 -4.53
N LEU A 11 8.09 -12.32 -5.43
CA LEU A 11 7.66 -10.91 -5.44
C LEU A 11 6.16 -10.76 -5.70
N THR A 12 5.59 -11.57 -6.61
CA THR A 12 4.14 -11.58 -6.87
C THR A 12 3.38 -11.92 -5.59
N TYR A 13 3.81 -12.96 -4.87
CA TYR A 13 3.21 -13.36 -3.60
C TYR A 13 3.37 -12.29 -2.53
N VAL A 14 4.58 -11.74 -2.37
CA VAL A 14 4.86 -10.68 -1.40
C VAL A 14 3.94 -9.48 -1.62
N PHE A 15 3.86 -8.96 -2.85
CA PHE A 15 3.00 -7.79 -3.10
C PHE A 15 1.52 -8.11 -2.98
N THR A 16 1.08 -9.31 -3.39
CA THR A 16 -0.30 -9.75 -3.14
C THR A 16 -0.62 -9.75 -1.65
N ALA A 17 0.29 -10.28 -0.82
CA ALA A 17 0.13 -10.31 0.63
C ALA A 17 0.18 -8.91 1.26
N VAL A 18 1.04 -8.02 0.77
CA VAL A 18 1.12 -6.62 1.22
C VAL A 18 -0.21 -5.91 1.05
N PHE A 19 -0.82 -5.99 -0.14
CA PHE A 19 -2.13 -5.36 -0.36
C PHE A 19 -3.25 -6.06 0.42
N ALA A 20 -3.24 -7.38 0.52
CA ALA A 20 -4.21 -8.09 1.34
C ALA A 20 -4.11 -7.69 2.83
N TYR A 21 -2.89 -7.53 3.35
CA TYR A 21 -2.65 -7.05 4.70
C TYR A 21 -3.09 -5.59 4.88
N GLY A 22 -2.75 -4.70 3.93
CA GLY A 22 -3.23 -3.32 3.89
C GLY A 22 -4.75 -3.24 3.97
N THR A 23 -5.45 -4.10 3.21
CA THR A 23 -6.92 -4.20 3.26
C THR A 23 -7.42 -4.48 4.68
N VAL A 24 -6.79 -5.43 5.38
CA VAL A 24 -7.16 -5.78 6.76
C VAL A 24 -6.91 -4.61 7.70
N VAL A 25 -5.77 -3.92 7.57
CA VAL A 25 -5.45 -2.74 8.38
C VAL A 25 -6.50 -1.64 8.19
N HIS A 26 -6.79 -1.27 6.93
CA HIS A 26 -7.77 -0.23 6.60
C HIS A 26 -9.19 -0.63 7.04
N LEU A 27 -9.55 -1.90 6.93
CA LEU A 27 -10.84 -2.40 7.40
C LEU A 27 -10.96 -2.33 8.93
N VAL A 28 -9.90 -2.70 9.67
CA VAL A 28 -9.87 -2.60 11.14
C VAL A 28 -9.99 -1.15 11.59
N GLN A 29 -9.30 -0.22 10.93
CA GLN A 29 -9.41 1.22 11.20
C GLN A 29 -10.82 1.74 10.91
N LEU A 30 -11.37 1.37 9.74
CA LEU A 30 -12.71 1.77 9.32
C LEU A 30 -13.79 1.29 10.31
N VAL A 31 -13.76 0.01 10.67
CA VAL A 31 -14.73 -0.58 11.61
C VAL A 31 -14.51 -0.06 13.02
N GLY A 32 -13.25 0.09 13.45
CA GLY A 32 -12.89 0.52 14.79
C GLY A 32 -13.22 1.98 15.11
N GLY A 33 -13.10 2.88 14.13
CA GLY A 33 -13.42 4.30 14.33
C GLY A 33 -14.86 4.70 13.96
N GLY A 34 -15.65 3.79 13.39
CA GLY A 34 -17.10 3.98 13.24
C GLY A 34 -17.46 5.15 12.32
N SER A 35 -18.14 6.18 12.86
CA SER A 35 -18.58 7.34 12.09
C SER A 35 -17.46 8.32 11.73
N ASP A 36 -16.33 8.26 12.44
CA ASP A 36 -15.13 9.06 12.15
C ASP A 36 -13.88 8.17 12.26
N PRO A 37 -13.58 7.39 11.20
CA PRO A 37 -12.49 6.42 11.23
C PRO A 37 -11.10 7.04 11.30
N TYR A 38 -10.96 8.32 10.96
CA TYR A 38 -9.68 9.02 10.87
C TYR A 38 -9.78 10.44 11.46
N PRO A 39 -9.95 10.56 12.80
CA PRO A 39 -10.16 11.85 13.45
C PRO A 39 -8.92 12.74 13.29
N GLY A 40 -9.15 14.01 12.92
CA GLY A 40 -8.08 15.00 12.74
C GLY A 40 -7.26 14.87 11.44
N VAL A 41 -7.56 13.87 10.60
CA VAL A 41 -6.91 13.70 9.29
C VAL A 41 -7.57 14.61 8.25
N PRO A 42 -6.81 15.25 7.34
CA PRO A 42 -7.39 16.02 6.23
C PRO A 42 -8.41 15.20 5.45
N VAL A 43 -9.57 15.80 5.15
CA VAL A 43 -10.72 15.10 4.57
C VAL A 43 -10.39 14.28 3.32
N ALA A 44 -9.53 14.81 2.43
CA ALA A 44 -9.12 14.10 1.22
C ALA A 44 -8.30 12.84 1.52
N ILE A 45 -7.43 12.88 2.54
CA ILE A 45 -6.63 11.74 2.98
C ILE A 45 -7.52 10.71 3.68
N ALA A 46 -8.46 11.16 4.52
CA ALA A 46 -9.41 10.25 5.16
C ALA A 46 -10.25 9.48 4.13
N TRP A 47 -10.78 10.16 3.10
CA TRP A 47 -11.47 9.49 1.99
C TRP A 47 -10.57 8.52 1.23
N PHE A 48 -9.31 8.87 1.03
CA PHE A 48 -8.34 7.98 0.41
C PHE A 48 -8.12 6.71 1.25
N PHE A 49 -7.90 6.83 2.56
CA PHE A 49 -7.75 5.66 3.44
C PHE A 49 -9.00 4.76 3.45
N VAL A 50 -10.20 5.35 3.45
CA VAL A 50 -11.44 4.56 3.28
C VAL A 50 -11.46 3.84 1.93
N ALA A 51 -11.05 4.52 0.84
CA ALA A 51 -10.99 3.92 -0.49
C ALA A 51 -10.00 2.75 -0.56
N LEU A 52 -8.94 2.73 0.26
CA LEU A 52 -7.97 1.64 0.29
C LEU A 52 -8.59 0.27 0.62
N VAL A 53 -9.72 0.23 1.36
CA VAL A 53 -10.51 -0.99 1.58
C VAL A 53 -10.94 -1.65 0.26
N VAL A 54 -11.08 -0.88 -0.81
CA VAL A 54 -11.43 -1.37 -2.16
C VAL A 54 -10.21 -1.41 -3.09
N LEU A 55 -9.34 -0.39 -3.02
CA LEU A 55 -8.18 -0.28 -3.92
C LEU A 55 -7.14 -1.37 -3.63
N ASP A 56 -6.89 -1.70 -2.37
CA ASP A 56 -5.94 -2.72 -1.96
C ASP A 56 -6.33 -4.12 -2.47
N PRO A 57 -7.54 -4.66 -2.23
CA PRO A 57 -7.89 -5.99 -2.75
C PRO A 57 -7.92 -6.02 -4.28
N LEU A 58 -8.26 -4.91 -4.94
CA LEU A 58 -8.17 -4.81 -6.39
C LEU A 58 -6.70 -4.92 -6.86
N ALA A 59 -5.77 -4.19 -6.23
CA ALA A 59 -4.34 -4.29 -6.52
C ALA A 59 -3.82 -5.71 -6.26
N ALA A 60 -4.20 -6.32 -5.12
CA ALA A 60 -3.85 -7.70 -4.77
C ALA A 60 -4.30 -8.67 -5.87
N VAL A 61 -5.56 -8.59 -6.32
CA VAL A 61 -6.08 -9.46 -7.38
C VAL A 61 -5.39 -9.23 -8.72
N LEU A 62 -5.13 -7.98 -9.11
CA LEU A 62 -4.45 -7.66 -10.36
C LEU A 62 -3.00 -8.20 -10.36
N ILE A 63 -2.28 -8.04 -9.25
CA ILE A 63 -0.92 -8.55 -9.08
C ILE A 63 -0.90 -10.07 -9.03
N ALA A 64 -1.79 -10.71 -8.27
CA ALA A 64 -1.93 -12.17 -8.21
C ALA A 64 -2.21 -12.79 -9.58
N ARG A 65 -3.04 -12.10 -10.39
CA ARG A 65 -3.33 -12.48 -11.79
C ARG A 65 -2.25 -12.04 -12.78
N ARG A 66 -1.14 -11.48 -12.31
CA ARG A 66 0.01 -11.02 -13.10
C ARG A 66 -0.37 -10.06 -14.22
N ARG A 67 -1.32 -9.16 -13.94
CA ARG A 67 -1.74 -8.12 -14.88
C ARG A 67 -0.78 -6.94 -14.76
N ARG A 68 -0.24 -6.46 -15.89
CA ARG A 68 0.67 -5.30 -15.90
C ARG A 68 0.08 -4.05 -15.24
N ILE A 69 -1.22 -3.82 -15.45
CA ILE A 69 -1.95 -2.73 -14.80
C ILE A 69 -1.90 -2.83 -13.27
N GLY A 70 -1.81 -4.04 -12.70
CA GLY A 70 -1.64 -4.24 -11.27
C GLY A 70 -0.33 -3.70 -10.72
N LEU A 71 0.76 -3.74 -11.50
CA LEU A 71 2.04 -3.17 -11.08
C LEU A 71 1.99 -1.64 -11.01
N VAL A 72 1.42 -1.00 -12.04
CA VAL A 72 1.28 0.47 -12.09
C VAL A 72 0.31 0.94 -11.02
N PHE A 73 -0.86 0.30 -10.94
CA PHE A 73 -1.90 0.63 -9.98
C PHE A 73 -1.43 0.41 -8.54
N GLY A 74 -0.80 -0.73 -8.25
CA GLY A 74 -0.22 -1.00 -6.93
C GLY A 74 0.90 -0.03 -6.57
N ALA A 75 1.79 0.31 -7.49
CA ALA A 75 2.84 1.30 -7.24
C ALA A 75 2.24 2.67 -6.92
N ALA A 76 1.23 3.11 -7.65
CA ALA A 76 0.54 4.36 -7.38
C ALA A 76 -0.13 4.35 -5.99
N ILE A 77 -0.81 3.27 -5.62
CA ILE A 77 -1.43 3.13 -4.29
C ILE A 77 -0.40 3.21 -3.18
N LEU A 78 0.68 2.41 -3.23
CA LEU A 78 1.70 2.42 -2.18
C LEU A 78 2.43 3.76 -2.07
N LEU A 79 2.67 4.45 -3.19
CA LEU A 79 3.27 5.78 -3.18
C LEU A 79 2.34 6.82 -2.55
N LEU A 80 1.05 6.81 -2.91
CA LEU A 80 0.05 7.70 -2.33
C LEU A 80 -0.16 7.42 -0.84
N ASP A 81 -0.16 6.15 -0.45
CA ASP A 81 -0.27 5.71 0.94
C ASP A 81 0.94 6.12 1.78
N ALA A 82 2.16 5.94 1.24
CA ALA A 82 3.37 6.43 1.87
C ALA A 82 3.36 7.95 2.06
N ALA A 83 2.87 8.70 1.06
CA ALA A 83 2.77 10.16 1.11
C ALA A 83 1.69 10.63 2.09
N ALA A 84 0.51 10.02 2.08
CA ALA A 84 -0.56 10.30 3.02
C ALA A 84 -0.11 10.04 4.47
N ASN A 85 0.55 8.90 4.72
CA ASN A 85 1.11 8.60 6.03
C ASN A 85 2.24 9.56 6.42
N ALA A 86 3.03 10.06 5.48
CA ALA A 86 4.03 11.09 5.77
C ALA A 86 3.38 12.41 6.20
N VAL A 87 2.28 12.81 5.55
CA VAL A 87 1.53 14.01 5.95
C VAL A 87 0.92 13.85 7.34
N VAL A 88 0.34 12.69 7.64
CA VAL A 88 -0.39 12.47 8.90
C VAL A 88 0.55 12.25 10.10
N ASN A 89 1.68 11.54 9.93
CA ASN A 89 2.53 11.11 11.04
C ASN A 89 3.74 12.01 11.32
N TYR A 90 3.81 13.18 10.68
CA TYR A 90 4.88 14.16 10.86
C TYR A 90 4.33 15.58 11.09
N PRO A 91 5.16 16.50 11.61
CA PRO A 91 4.77 17.89 11.72
C PRO A 91 4.38 18.48 10.35
N PRO A 92 3.33 19.30 10.28
CA PRO A 92 2.62 19.90 11.40
C PRO A 92 1.41 19.10 11.93
N HIS A 93 1.04 17.97 11.33
CA HIS A 93 -0.19 17.23 11.71
C HIS A 93 0.00 16.36 12.95
N ASP A 94 1.14 15.68 13.07
CA ASP A 94 1.54 14.99 14.29
C ASP A 94 2.82 15.64 14.87
N PRO A 95 2.69 16.51 15.89
CA PRO A 95 3.82 17.18 16.51
C PRO A 95 4.59 16.31 17.50
N THR A 96 4.22 15.03 17.68
CA THR A 96 4.89 14.13 18.63
C THR A 96 6.36 13.94 18.26
N ASP A 97 7.27 14.02 19.21
CA ASP A 97 8.69 13.76 18.97
C ASP A 97 9.02 12.25 18.97
N GLY A 98 10.12 11.87 18.31
CA GLY A 98 10.68 10.52 18.38
C GLY A 98 10.04 9.47 17.46
N ILE A 99 10.22 8.19 17.80
CA ILE A 99 9.73 7.06 17.00
C ILE A 99 8.34 6.66 17.49
N THR A 100 7.34 6.84 16.64
CA THR A 100 5.96 6.41 16.89
C THR A 100 5.61 5.21 16.02
N ALA A 101 4.58 4.45 16.40
CA ALA A 101 4.08 3.34 15.58
C ALA A 101 3.68 3.80 14.17
N GLY A 102 3.09 4.99 14.05
CA GLY A 102 2.73 5.61 12.77
C GLY A 102 3.93 5.92 11.88
N ARG A 103 5.02 6.43 12.44
CA ARG A 103 6.29 6.68 11.70
C ARG A 103 6.96 5.38 11.26
N VAL A 104 6.92 4.34 12.09
CA VAL A 104 7.39 3.00 11.69
C VAL A 104 6.55 2.45 10.55
N GLY A 105 5.22 2.54 10.65
CA GLY A 105 4.30 2.15 9.58
C GLY A 105 4.57 2.90 8.27
N GLN A 106 4.72 4.23 8.34
CA GLN A 106 5.07 5.08 7.22
C GLN A 106 6.39 4.66 6.55
N ALA A 107 7.43 4.37 7.34
CA ALA A 107 8.72 3.91 6.82
C ALA A 107 8.61 2.55 6.12
N VAL A 108 7.83 1.62 6.69
CA VAL A 108 7.56 0.31 6.09
C VAL A 108 6.82 0.45 4.76
N VAL A 109 5.74 1.23 4.70
CA VAL A 109 4.98 1.48 3.46
C VAL A 109 5.87 2.13 2.40
N THR A 110 6.72 3.09 2.79
CA THR A 110 7.69 3.71 1.88
C THR A 110 8.67 2.69 1.30
N ALA A 111 9.23 1.80 2.13
CA ALA A 111 10.14 0.75 1.66
C ALA A 111 9.45 -0.21 0.68
N LEU A 112 8.19 -0.57 0.96
CA LEU A 112 7.38 -1.41 0.07
C LEU A 112 7.06 -0.71 -1.25
N ALA A 113 6.74 0.59 -1.22
CA ALA A 113 6.50 1.40 -2.41
C ALA A 113 7.75 1.44 -3.30
N VAL A 114 8.92 1.75 -2.72
CA VAL A 114 10.21 1.75 -3.42
C VAL A 114 10.51 0.38 -4.01
N LEU A 115 10.32 -0.70 -3.23
CA LEU A 115 10.56 -2.05 -3.71
C LEU A 115 9.66 -2.40 -4.91
N LEU A 116 8.37 -2.04 -4.88
CA LEU A 116 7.46 -2.30 -5.99
C LEU A 116 7.87 -1.51 -7.24
N VAL A 117 8.17 -0.22 -7.08
CA VAL A 117 8.63 0.63 -8.20
C VAL A 117 9.91 0.06 -8.82
N CYS A 118 10.92 -0.26 -8.00
CA CYS A 118 12.19 -0.79 -8.49
C CYS A 118 12.06 -2.18 -9.13
N THR A 119 11.16 -3.02 -8.65
CA THR A 119 10.95 -4.37 -9.21
C THR A 119 9.99 -4.39 -10.39
N THR A 120 9.18 -3.34 -10.59
CA THR A 120 8.19 -3.24 -11.67
C THR A 120 8.77 -3.50 -13.07
N PRO A 121 9.88 -2.88 -13.53
CA PRO A 121 10.42 -3.14 -14.87
C PRO A 121 10.80 -4.61 -15.10
N ARG A 122 11.21 -5.31 -14.05
CA ARG A 122 11.55 -6.72 -14.09
C ARG A 122 10.30 -7.59 -14.13
N LEU A 123 9.33 -7.33 -13.26
CA LEU A 123 8.05 -8.04 -13.20
C LEU A 123 7.24 -7.85 -14.49
N TRP A 124 7.31 -6.67 -15.09
CA TRP A 124 6.63 -6.30 -16.34
C TRP A 124 6.88 -7.28 -17.48
N ARG A 125 8.11 -7.82 -17.57
CA ARG A 125 8.52 -8.79 -18.60
C ARG A 125 7.82 -10.14 -18.46
N TRP A 126 7.27 -10.44 -17.29
CA TRP A 126 6.60 -11.70 -16.95
C TRP A 126 5.08 -11.55 -16.76
N TYR A 127 4.61 -10.31 -16.64
CA TYR A 127 3.19 -9.98 -16.49
C TYR A 127 2.56 -9.75 -17.87
N ARG A 128 1.26 -10.06 -17.98
CA ARG A 128 0.46 -9.88 -19.21
C ARG A 128 -0.35 -8.60 -19.16
#